data_AF-A0A0F9LI81-F1
#
_entry.id   AF-A0A0F9LI81-F1
#
_cell.length_a   1.000
_cell.length_b   1.000
_cell.length_c   1.000
_cell.angle_alpha   90.00
_cell.angle_beta   90.00
_cell.angle_gamma   90.00
#
_symmetry.space_group_name_H-M   'P 1'
#
loop_
_entity.id
_entity.type
_entity.pdbx_description
1 polymer ?
#
loop_
_entity_poly.entity_id
_entity_poly.type
_entity_poly.pdbx_seq_one_letter_code
_entity_poly.pdbx_strand_id
1 'polypeptide(L)'
;VRVRLPFAEGNYAWLRDGRRARPNWNADLTCWELPKAWFNDLVNRSLRRWGRIYVIQPYREQEICAPACMNATGHECQCSCMGANHGQGDDGGWFSTDDAFAARWGERELACRLMTIQAK
;
A
#
# COMPACT_ATOMS: atom_id res chain seq x y z
N VAL A 1 -2.11 0.76 10.15
CA VAL A 1 -0.94 0.31 9.35
C VAL A 1 0.16 -0.05 10.32
N ARG A 2 0.90 -1.14 10.06
CA ARG A 2 2.08 -1.52 10.83
C ARG A 2 3.33 -1.12 10.07
N VAL A 3 4.35 -0.61 10.76
CA VAL A 3 5.61 -0.17 10.13
C VAL A 3 6.80 -0.60 10.96
N ARG A 4 7.80 -1.19 10.29
CA ARG A 4 9.12 -1.48 10.85
C ARG A 4 10.13 -0.57 10.17
N LEU A 5 10.94 0.11 10.98
CA LEU A 5 11.97 1.04 10.53
C LEU A 5 13.30 0.64 11.18
N PRO A 6 14.45 0.91 10.55
CA PRO A 6 15.73 0.91 11.24
C PRO A 6 15.66 1.80 12.48
N PHE A 7 16.29 1.37 13.58
CA PHE A 7 16.35 2.19 14.78
C PHE A 7 17.09 3.50 14.50
N ALA A 8 16.47 4.61 14.89
CA ALA A 8 17.07 5.93 14.83
C ALA A 8 16.41 6.82 15.88
N GLU A 9 17.21 7.71 16.47
CA GLU A 9 16.68 8.81 17.27
C GLU A 9 15.72 9.65 16.43
N GLY A 10 14.58 10.02 17.00
CA GLY A 10 13.54 10.79 16.30
C GLY A 10 12.54 9.96 15.48
N ASN A 11 12.63 8.62 15.44
CA ASN A 11 11.63 7.79 14.72
C ASN A 11 10.19 8.08 15.15
N TYR A 12 9.94 8.26 16.46
CA TYR A 12 8.62 8.61 16.97
C TYR A 12 8.13 9.96 16.40
N ALA A 13 8.97 10.98 16.49
CA ALA A 13 8.64 12.33 16.00
C ALA A 13 8.42 12.33 14.49
N TRP A 14 9.28 11.63 13.75
CA TRP A 14 9.14 11.45 12.30
C TRP A 14 7.86 10.71 11.93
N LEU A 15 7.51 9.61 12.61
CA LEU A 15 6.27 8.87 12.35
C LEU A 15 5.04 9.75 12.63
N ARG A 16 5.07 10.50 13.72
CA ARG A 16 3.98 11.38 14.17
C ARG A 16 3.80 12.59 13.23
N ASP A 17 4.91 13.22 12.82
CA ASP A 17 4.95 14.32 11.86
C ASP A 17 3.89 15.39 12.16
N GLY A 18 4.01 15.94 13.38
CA GLY A 18 3.15 17.02 13.90
C GLY A 18 1.71 16.64 14.24
N ARG A 19 1.25 15.41 13.95
CA ARG A 19 -0.16 15.03 14.11
C ARG A 19 -0.58 14.88 15.58
N ARG A 20 -1.87 15.08 15.85
CA ARG A 20 -2.47 14.91 17.19
C ARG A 20 -2.43 13.45 17.64
N ALA A 21 -2.87 12.53 16.78
CA ALA A 21 -2.81 11.10 17.07
C ALA A 21 -1.34 10.64 17.20
N ARG A 22 -1.09 9.68 18.08
CA ARG A 22 0.26 9.22 18.45
C ARG A 22 0.55 7.86 17.83
N PRO A 23 1.76 7.64 17.27
CA PRO A 23 2.23 6.30 16.98
C PRO A 23 2.25 5.44 18.23
N ASN A 24 1.79 4.19 18.12
CA ASN A 24 1.86 3.21 19.20
C ASN A 24 2.99 2.21 18.91
N TRP A 25 3.82 1.89 19.91
CA TRP A 25 4.79 0.81 19.77
C TRP A 25 4.15 -0.51 20.19
N ASN A 26 4.16 -1.49 19.31
CA ASN A 26 3.75 -2.86 19.60
C ASN A 26 5.02 -3.70 19.82
N ALA A 27 5.30 -4.04 21.08
CA ALA A 27 6.49 -4.77 21.47
C ALA A 27 6.47 -6.22 20.95
N ASP A 28 5.32 -6.88 20.99
CA ASP A 28 5.17 -8.29 20.57
C ASP A 28 5.47 -8.47 19.07
N LEU A 29 5.00 -7.53 18.25
CA LEU A 29 5.22 -7.54 16.80
C LEU A 29 6.46 -6.77 16.36
N THR A 30 7.18 -6.17 17.32
CA THR A 30 8.37 -5.32 17.11
C THR A 30 8.15 -4.28 16.01
N CYS A 31 7.02 -3.57 16.07
CA CYS A 31 6.65 -2.59 15.05
C CYS A 31 5.84 -1.41 15.61
N TRP A 32 5.80 -0.31 14.86
CA TRP A 32 4.90 0.79 15.14
C TRP A 32 3.52 0.57 14.50
N GLU A 33 2.48 0.96 15.20
CA GLU A 33 1.10 1.00 14.72
C GLU A 33 0.65 2.45 14.53
N LEU A 34 0.11 2.71 13.35
CA LEU A 34 -0.37 4.03 12.89
C LEU A 34 -1.80 3.95 12.36
N PRO A 35 -2.58 5.05 12.39
CA PRO A 35 -3.87 5.13 11.71
C PRO A 35 -3.77 4.74 10.23
N LYS A 36 -4.76 3.99 9.71
CA LYS A 36 -4.77 3.58 8.29
C LYS A 36 -4.76 4.77 7.34
N ALA A 37 -5.44 5.86 7.69
CA ALA A 37 -5.51 7.09 6.91
C ALA A 37 -4.13 7.71 6.62
N TRP A 38 -3.08 7.34 7.36
CA TRP A 38 -1.72 7.86 7.14
C TRP A 38 -0.94 7.05 6.09
N PHE A 39 -1.50 5.95 5.57
CA PHE A 39 -0.77 5.03 4.71
C PHE A 39 -0.10 5.70 3.51
N ASN A 40 -0.85 6.49 2.74
CA ASN A 40 -0.30 7.14 1.54
C ASN A 40 0.82 8.13 1.87
N ASP A 41 0.61 8.98 2.88
CA ASP A 41 1.61 9.93 3.34
C ASP A 41 2.87 9.23 3.91
N LEU A 42 2.66 8.16 4.70
CA LEU A 42 3.75 7.35 5.25
C LEU A 42 4.58 6.75 4.12
N VAL A 43 3.97 6.14 3.11
CA VAL A 43 4.67 5.58 1.94
C VAL A 43 5.48 6.67 1.24
N ASN A 44 4.88 7.82 0.96
CA ASN A 44 5.55 8.94 0.30
C ASN A 44 6.76 9.45 1.10
N ARG A 45 6.60 9.70 2.41
CA ARG A 45 7.71 10.14 3.28
C ARG A 45 8.78 9.07 3.42
N SER A 46 8.40 7.80 3.43
CA SER A 46 9.33 6.69 3.51
C SER A 46 10.16 6.54 2.24
N LEU A 47 9.54 6.63 1.07
CA LEU A 47 10.25 6.65 -0.22
C LEU A 47 11.20 7.84 -0.32
N ARG A 48 10.79 9.03 0.14
CA ARG A 48 11.69 10.19 0.21
C ARG A 48 12.90 9.97 1.14
N ARG A 49 12.72 9.26 2.26
CA ARG A 49 13.77 9.04 3.27
C ARG A 49 14.72 7.90 2.92
N TRP A 50 14.22 6.81 2.35
CA TRP A 50 14.99 5.58 2.14
C TRP A 50 15.16 5.18 0.67
N GLY A 51 14.49 5.87 -0.27
CA GLY A 51 14.54 5.58 -1.71
C GLY A 51 13.85 4.28 -2.13
N ARG A 52 13.62 3.35 -1.19
CA ARG A 52 12.94 2.08 -1.39
C ARG A 52 12.26 1.59 -0.12
N ILE A 53 11.13 0.91 -0.26
CA ILE A 53 10.39 0.29 0.84
C ILE A 53 9.70 -0.99 0.38
N TYR A 54 9.39 -1.88 1.32
CA TYR A 54 8.44 -2.96 1.09
C TYR A 54 7.05 -2.59 1.62
N VAL A 55 6.03 -2.77 0.80
CA VAL A 55 4.62 -2.74 1.22
C VAL A 55 4.11 -4.17 1.22
N ILE A 56 3.77 -4.66 2.40
CA ILE A 56 3.18 -5.98 2.61
C ILE A 56 1.71 -5.76 2.98
N GLN A 57 0.81 -6.32 2.18
CA GLN A 57 -0.63 -6.16 2.39
C GLN A 57 -1.35 -7.46 2.05
N PRO A 58 -2.45 -7.78 2.76
CA PRO A 58 -3.30 -8.87 2.32
C PRO A 58 -3.94 -8.56 0.96
N TYR A 59 -4.20 -9.60 0.18
CA TYR A 59 -5.04 -9.57 -1.01
C TYR A 59 -5.86 -10.86 -1.09
N ARG A 60 -6.85 -10.92 -1.98
CA ARG A 60 -7.56 -12.17 -2.31
C ARG A 60 -7.34 -12.50 -3.77
N GLU A 61 -7.15 -13.77 -4.06
CA GLU A 61 -7.19 -14.30 -5.42
C GLU A 61 -8.64 -14.28 -5.91
N GLN A 62 -9.10 -13.08 -6.27
CA GLN A 62 -10.20 -12.73 -7.18
C GLN A 62 -10.52 -11.23 -7.06
N GLU A 63 -9.53 -10.39 -7.35
CA GLU A 63 -9.79 -8.96 -7.53
C GLU A 63 -9.35 -8.55 -8.94
N ILE A 64 -10.28 -8.67 -9.88
CA ILE A 64 -10.24 -8.06 -11.21
C ILE A 64 -9.71 -6.63 -11.03
N CYS A 65 -8.76 -6.21 -11.87
CA CYS A 65 -8.25 -4.84 -11.84
C CYS A 65 -9.40 -3.88 -12.18
N ALA A 66 -10.11 -3.43 -11.15
CA ALA A 66 -11.26 -2.57 -11.30
C ALA A 66 -10.81 -1.16 -11.74
N PRO A 67 -11.66 -0.38 -12.41
CA PRO A 67 -11.38 1.02 -12.72
C PRO A 67 -10.93 1.83 -11.49
N ALA A 68 -11.42 1.49 -10.29
CA ALA A 68 -10.98 2.11 -9.05
C ALA A 68 -9.49 1.90 -8.73
N CYS A 69 -8.90 0.77 -9.15
CA CYS A 69 -7.46 0.50 -9.02
C CYS A 69 -6.67 1.15 -10.16
N MET A 70 -7.16 1.03 -11.41
CA MET A 70 -6.50 1.65 -12.57
C MET A 70 -6.44 3.18 -12.47
N ASN A 71 -7.48 3.80 -11.90
CA ASN A 71 -7.57 5.25 -11.73
C ASN A 71 -7.16 5.74 -10.33
N ALA A 72 -6.57 4.87 -9.51
CA ALA A 72 -6.20 5.23 -8.14
C ALA A 72 -5.06 6.26 -8.10
N THR A 73 -5.19 7.25 -7.22
CA THR A 73 -4.14 8.24 -6.93
C THR A 73 -3.36 7.94 -5.64
N GLY A 74 -3.86 7.01 -4.82
CA GLY A 74 -3.20 6.53 -3.59
C GLY A 74 -2.27 5.34 -3.84
N HIS A 75 -1.72 4.74 -2.77
CA HIS A 75 -0.81 3.57 -2.86
C HIS A 75 -1.47 2.24 -2.46
N GLU A 76 -2.70 2.31 -1.93
CA GLU A 76 -3.46 1.14 -1.49
C GLU A 76 -3.98 0.38 -2.71
N CYS A 77 -3.72 -0.93 -2.74
CA CYS A 77 -4.09 -1.79 -3.85
C CYS A 77 -4.53 -3.13 -3.27
N GLN A 78 -5.70 -3.63 -3.63
CA GLN A 78 -6.14 -4.96 -3.20
C GLN A 78 -6.31 -5.93 -4.40
N CYS A 79 -6.17 -5.42 -5.64
CA CYS A 79 -6.31 -6.19 -6.88
C CYS A 79 -5.39 -7.43 -6.91
N SER A 80 -5.81 -8.45 -7.64
CA SER A 80 -4.95 -9.58 -8.03
C SER A 80 -3.80 -9.15 -8.94
N CYS A 81 -3.91 -7.98 -9.57
CA CYS A 81 -2.84 -7.36 -10.35
C CYS A 81 -1.61 -6.98 -9.51
N MET A 82 -1.69 -7.06 -8.18
CA MET A 82 -0.59 -6.77 -7.26
C MET A 82 0.07 -5.40 -7.52
N GLY A 83 -0.74 -4.42 -7.93
CA GLY A 83 -0.29 -3.07 -8.25
C GLY A 83 0.32 -2.88 -9.63
N ALA A 84 0.36 -3.91 -10.48
CA ALA A 84 0.94 -3.84 -11.82
C ALA A 84 0.28 -2.75 -12.69
N ASN A 85 -1.03 -2.54 -12.57
CA ASN A 85 -1.79 -1.57 -13.38
C ASN A 85 -2.29 -0.37 -12.55
N HIS A 86 -1.82 -0.23 -11.32
CA HIS A 86 -2.38 0.72 -10.36
C HIS A 86 -2.01 2.16 -10.72
N GLY A 87 -3.03 3.01 -10.92
CA GLY A 87 -2.85 4.42 -11.29
C GLY A 87 -2.38 4.66 -12.74
N GLN A 88 -2.41 3.64 -13.61
CA GLN A 88 -2.01 3.78 -15.01
C GLN A 88 -3.11 4.33 -15.93
N GLY A 89 -4.36 4.36 -15.46
CA GLY A 89 -5.52 4.62 -16.30
C GLY A 89 -5.85 3.44 -17.22
N ASP A 90 -6.84 3.64 -18.10
CA ASP A 90 -7.15 2.72 -19.20
C ASP A 90 -6.53 3.29 -20.48
N ASP A 91 -5.45 2.66 -20.97
CA ASP A 91 -4.75 3.05 -22.19
C ASP A 91 -5.36 2.41 -23.45
N GLY A 92 -6.52 1.76 -23.32
CA GLY A 92 -7.20 1.03 -24.40
C GLY A 92 -6.70 -0.41 -24.58
N GLY A 93 -5.76 -0.88 -23.73
CA GLY A 93 -5.32 -2.27 -23.69
C GLY A 93 -6.27 -3.21 -22.94
N TRP A 94 -7.26 -2.67 -22.22
CA TRP A 94 -8.21 -3.42 -21.40
C TRP A 94 -9.62 -3.42 -22.03
N PHE A 95 -10.25 -4.59 -22.11
CA PHE A 95 -11.66 -4.70 -22.47
C PHE A 95 -12.52 -4.59 -21.20
N SER A 96 -13.18 -3.46 -21.01
CA SER A 96 -14.17 -3.31 -19.94
C SER A 96 -15.43 -4.10 -20.29
N THR A 97 -15.96 -4.86 -19.34
CA THR A 97 -17.14 -5.72 -19.51
C THR A 97 -18.16 -5.37 -18.43
N ASP A 98 -19.42 -5.13 -18.83
CA ASP A 98 -20.54 -4.81 -17.93
C ASP A 98 -21.19 -6.07 -17.32
N ASP A 99 -20.62 -7.25 -17.55
CA ASP A 99 -21.25 -8.52 -17.25
C ASP A 99 -21.20 -8.90 -15.76
N ALA A 100 -22.25 -9.60 -15.31
CA ALA A 100 -22.29 -10.25 -14.01
C ALA A 100 -21.41 -11.50 -14.02
N PHE A 101 -20.24 -11.43 -13.38
CA PHE A 101 -19.33 -12.56 -13.26
C PHE A 101 -19.69 -13.48 -12.08
N ALA A 102 -19.63 -14.79 -12.31
CA ALA A 102 -19.57 -15.77 -11.22
C ALA A 102 -18.15 -15.75 -10.62
N ALA A 103 -18.03 -15.21 -9.42
CA ALA A 103 -16.78 -15.04 -8.69
C ALA A 103 -16.67 -16.09 -7.55
N ARG A 104 -15.53 -16.79 -7.45
CA ARG A 104 -15.11 -17.59 -6.30
C ARG A 104 -13.86 -16.97 -5.66
N TRP A 105 -14.03 -16.45 -4.46
CA TRP A 105 -12.92 -15.91 -3.67
C TRP A 105 -11.97 -17.02 -3.21
N GLY A 106 -10.69 -16.89 -3.55
CA GLY A 106 -9.62 -17.70 -2.95
C GLY A 106 -9.33 -17.33 -1.48
N GLU A 107 -8.37 -18.01 -0.88
CA GLU A 107 -7.90 -17.67 0.46
C GLU A 107 -7.25 -16.28 0.49
N ARG A 108 -7.11 -15.73 1.71
CA ARG A 108 -6.46 -14.43 1.90
C ARG A 108 -4.95 -14.61 1.89
N GLU A 109 -4.30 -14.11 0.86
CA GLU A 109 -2.86 -14.18 0.68
C GLU A 109 -2.17 -12.85 1.05
N LEU A 110 -0.84 -12.83 1.05
CA LEU A 110 -0.03 -11.63 1.27
C LEU A 110 0.69 -11.23 -0.02
N ALA A 111 0.43 -10.02 -0.50
CA ALA A 111 1.22 -9.39 -1.54
C ALA A 111 2.40 -8.63 -0.88
N CYS A 112 3.60 -8.80 -1.42
CA CYS A 112 4.79 -8.06 -1.02
C CYS A 112 5.35 -7.28 -2.22
N ARG A 113 5.28 -5.96 -2.18
CA ARG A 113 5.73 -5.08 -3.27
C ARG A 113 6.94 -4.27 -2.83
N LEU A 114 8.03 -4.35 -3.61
CA LEU A 114 9.13 -3.39 -3.49
C LEU A 114 8.73 -2.12 -4.24
N MET A 115 8.64 -1.01 -3.52
CA MET A 115 8.45 0.31 -4.10
C MET A 115 9.80 1.04 -4.09
N THR A 116 10.14 1.70 -5.19
CA THR A 116 11.34 2.51 -5.34
C THR A 116 10.98 3.91 -5.85
N ILE A 117 11.83 4.91 -5.56
CA ILE A 117 11.79 6.16 -6.32
C ILE A 117 12.29 5.86 -7.75
N GLN A 118 11.57 6.29 -8.78
CA GLN A 118 12.12 6.27 -10.13
C GLN A 118 13.32 7.22 -10.16
N ALA A 119 14.49 6.71 -10.57
CA ALA A 119 15.58 7.58 -10.98
C ALA A 119 15.10 8.35 -12.21
N LYS A 120 15.17 9.68 -12.14
CA LYS A 120 15.02 10.51 -13.34
C LYS A 120 16.24 10.36 -14.24
#